data_AF-A0A2P2BZW8-F1
#
_entry.id   AF-A0A2P2BZW8-F1
#
_cell.length_a   1.000
_cell.length_b   1.000
_cell.length_c   1.000
_cell.angle_alpha   90.00
_cell.angle_beta   90.00
_cell.angle_gamma   90.00
#
_symmetry.space_group_name_H-M   'P 1'
#
loop_
_entity.id
_entity.type
_entity.pdbx_description
1 polymer ?
#
loop_
_entity_poly.entity_id
_entity_poly.type
_entity_poly.pdbx_seq_one_letter_code
_entity_poly.pdbx_strand_id
1 'polypeptide(L)' 'MSFTGFPVAALDFYDDLEMDNTKSFWESHKHVWKESVEAPMKALMAELEPEFGTAKVFRPYRDGEFAGEHCS' A
#
# COMPACT_ATOMS: atom_id res chain seq x y z
N MET A 1 16.29 0.45 -8.50
CA MET A 1 15.54 -0.68 -9.09
C MET A 1 14.50 -0.08 -10.00
N SER A 2 14.40 -0.58 -11.23
CA SER A 2 13.36 -0.15 -12.17
C SER A 2 12.00 -0.70 -11.74
N PHE A 3 10.94 0.06 -12.01
CA PHE A 3 9.58 -0.36 -11.84
C PHE A 3 9.25 -1.44 -12.87
N THR A 4 8.72 -2.56 -12.39
CA THR A 4 8.33 -3.70 -13.25
C THR A 4 6.86 -4.06 -13.08
N GLY A 5 6.08 -3.22 -12.40
CA GLY A 5 4.69 -3.49 -12.04
C GLY A 5 4.52 -3.84 -10.56
N PHE A 6 3.27 -4.05 -10.16
CA PHE A 6 2.92 -4.61 -8.86
C PHE A 6 2.78 -6.13 -8.97
N PRO A 7 3.41 -6.92 -8.09
CA PRO A 7 3.25 -8.37 -8.06
C PRO A 7 1.83 -8.75 -7.62
N VAL A 8 1.38 -9.95 -8.00
CA VAL A 8 0.05 -10.48 -7.62
C VAL A 8 -0.13 -10.54 -6.10
N ALA A 9 0.95 -10.81 -5.34
CA ALA A 9 0.93 -10.76 -3.88
C ALA A 9 0.48 -9.42 -3.29
N ALA A 10 0.58 -8.32 -4.04
CA ALA A 10 0.01 -7.04 -3.65
C ALA A 10 -1.52 -7.05 -3.68
N LEU A 11 -2.12 -7.69 -4.68
CA LEU A 11 -3.57 -7.83 -4.82
C LEU A 11 -4.11 -8.78 -3.75
N ASP A 12 -3.49 -9.96 -3.62
CA ASP A 12 -3.86 -10.95 -2.59
C ASP A 12 -3.81 -10.33 -1.18
N PHE A 13 -2.78 -9.52 -0.90
CA PHE A 13 -2.69 -8.79 0.36
C PHE A 13 -3.87 -7.85 0.61
N TYR A 14 -4.35 -7.14 -0.41
CA TYR A 14 -5.48 -6.23 -0.26
C TYR A 14 -6.82 -6.97 -0.14
N ASP A 15 -7.00 -8.10 -0.83
CA ASP A 15 -8.17 -8.97 -0.66
C ASP A 15 -8.23 -9.54 0.76
N ASP A 16 -7.10 -10.03 1.28
CA ASP A 16 -7.01 -10.54 2.67
C ASP A 16 -7.22 -9.42 3.69
N LEU A 17 -6.70 -8.22 3.43
CA LEU A 17 -6.87 -7.05 4.30
C LEU A 17 -8.32 -6.56 4.33
N GLU A 18 -9.07 -6.69 3.23
CA GLU A 18 -10.49 -6.38 3.19
C GLU A 18 -11.28 -7.35 4.10
N MET A 19 -10.89 -8.62 4.13
CA MET A 19 -11.51 -9.63 4.99
C MET A 19 -11.14 -9.50 6.48
N ASP A 20 -9.88 -9.16 6.80
CA ASP A 20 -9.37 -9.00 8.17
C ASP A 20 -8.61 -7.67 8.34
N ASN A 21 -9.39 -6.58 8.46
CA ASN A 21 -8.85 -5.24 8.71
C ASN A 21 -8.54 -5.01 10.20
N THR A 22 -7.79 -5.92 10.81
CA THR A 22 -7.31 -5.77 12.19
C THR A 22 -5.84 -5.35 12.23
N LYS A 23 -5.46 -4.67 13.32
CA LYS A 23 -4.07 -4.28 13.55
C LYS A 23 -3.13 -5.49 13.62
N SER A 24 -3.58 -6.61 14.17
CA SER A 24 -2.81 -7.86 14.26
C SER A 24 -2.51 -8.46 12.88
N PHE A 25 -3.52 -8.47 11.99
CA PHE A 25 -3.33 -8.91 10.61
C PHE A 25 -2.32 -8.01 9.91
N TRP A 26 -2.50 -6.69 10.01
CA TRP A 26 -1.59 -5.70 9.42
C TRP A 26 -0.15 -5.86 9.90
N GLU A 27 0.08 -5.97 11.21
CA GLU A 27 1.43 -6.12 11.76
C GLU A 27 2.11 -7.42 11.29
N SER A 28 1.35 -8.50 11.17
CA SER A 28 1.85 -9.79 10.70
C SER A 28 2.19 -9.76 9.19
N HIS A 29 1.39 -9.07 8.38
CA HIS A 29 1.54 -9.02 6.92
C HIS A 29 2.26 -7.76 6.42
N LYS A 30 2.75 -6.91 7.34
CA LYS A 30 3.49 -5.68 7.02
C LYS A 30 4.68 -5.91 6.09
N HIS A 31 5.34 -7.06 6.20
CA HIS A 31 6.45 -7.44 5.34
C HIS A 31 5.99 -7.61 3.88
N VAL A 32 4.87 -8.31 3.65
CA VAL A 32 4.25 -8.47 2.32
C VAL A 32 3.93 -7.10 1.72
N TRP A 33 3.32 -6.21 2.51
CA TRP A 33 3.02 -4.85 2.06
C TRP A 33 4.29 -4.07 1.67
N LYS A 34 5.35 -4.14 2.46
CA LYS A 34 6.61 -3.44 2.17
C LYS A 34 7.24 -3.91 0.85
N GLU A 35 7.26 -5.20 0.62
CA GLU A 35 7.92 -5.81 -0.53
C GLU A 35 7.07 -5.73 -1.80
N SER A 36 5.76 -5.98 -1.66
CA SER A 36 4.84 -6.12 -2.79
C SER A 36 4.13 -4.81 -3.16
N VAL A 37 4.04 -3.84 -2.24
CA VAL A 37 3.33 -2.57 -2.48
C VAL A 37 4.28 -1.39 -2.36
N GLU A 38 4.96 -1.23 -1.21
CA GLU A 38 5.76 -0.03 -0.94
C GLU A 38 6.99 0.06 -1.87
N ALA A 39 7.72 -1.05 -2.07
CA ALA A 39 8.90 -1.06 -2.91
C ALA A 39 8.60 -0.78 -4.40
N PRO A 40 7.61 -1.43 -5.05
CA PRO A 40 7.22 -1.11 -6.42
C PRO A 40 6.68 0.32 -6.57
N MET A 41 5.90 0.81 -5.59
CA MET A 41 5.41 2.19 -5.61
C MET A 41 6.57 3.20 -5.57
N LYS A 42 7.58 2.97 -4.72
CA LYS A 42 8.79 3.83 -4.68
C LYS A 42 9.57 3.76 -5.99
N ALA A 43 9.69 2.59 -6.60
CA ALA A 43 10.36 2.44 -7.90
C ALA A 43 9.61 3.22 -8.99
N LEU A 44 8.28 3.13 -9.04
CA LEU A 44 7.44 3.89 -9.97
C LEU A 44 7.63 5.40 -9.79
N MET A 45 7.58 5.88 -8.54
CA MET A 45 7.75 7.31 -8.25
C MET A 45 9.15 7.83 -8.60
N ALA A 46 10.19 7.01 -8.41
CA ALA A 46 11.56 7.38 -8.80
C ALA A 46 11.73 7.45 -10.33
N GLU A 47 11.03 6.61 -11.10
CA GLU A 47 11.04 6.70 -12.58
C GLU A 47 10.26 7.91 -13.10
N LEU A 48 9.19 8.31 -12.42
CA LEU A 48 8.36 9.45 -12.79
C LEU A 48 8.95 10.80 -12.34
N GLU A 49 9.80 10.82 -11.31
CA GLU A 49 10.44 12.03 -10.77
C GLU A 49 11.15 12.91 -11.83
N PRO A 50 11.93 12.36 -12.78
CA PRO A 50 12.55 13.17 -13.84
C PRO A 50 11.56 13.76 -14.85
N GLU A 51 10.40 13.14 -15.08
CA GLU A 51 9.39 13.62 -16.06
C GLU A 51 8.32 14.53 -15.44
N PHE A 52 7.96 14.32 -14.17
CA PHE A 52 6.85 15.01 -13.52
C PHE A 52 7.29 15.93 -12.36
N GLY A 53 8.58 15.98 -12.04
CA GLY A 53 9.12 16.68 -10.88
C GLY A 53 8.93 15.88 -9.57
N THR A 54 9.31 16.46 -8.43
CA THR A 54 9.33 15.77 -7.13
C THR A 54 7.97 15.15 -6.79
N ALA A 55 7.85 13.84 -6.96
CA ALA A 55 6.61 13.11 -6.74
C ALA A 55 6.20 13.20 -5.26
N LYS A 56 5.06 13.86 -5.01
CA LYS A 56 4.47 13.93 -3.68
C LYS A 56 3.77 12.60 -3.42
N VAL A 57 4.45 11.68 -2.73
CA VAL A 57 3.86 10.41 -2.29
C VAL A 57 2.62 10.72 -1.45
N PHE A 58 1.43 10.60 -2.05
CA PHE A 58 0.19 10.68 -1.31
C PHE A 58 0.15 9.45 -0.41
N ARG A 59 0.27 9.67 0.90
CA ARG A 59 0.12 8.60 1.88
C ARG A 59 -1.33 8.16 1.85
N PRO A 60 -1.64 6.88 1.57
CA PRO A 60 -2.99 6.36 1.70
C PRO A 60 -3.50 6.47 3.15
N TYR A 61 -2.58 6.53 4.13
CA TYR A 61 -2.90 6.70 5.54
C TYR A 61 -2.93 8.20 5.91
N ARG A 62 -4.14 8.77 5.88
CA ARG A 62 -4.52 9.88 6.74
C ARG A 62 -5.02 9.22 8.03
N ASP A 63 -4.53 9.61 9.21
CA ASP A 63 -5.10 9.20 10.49
C ASP A 63 -6.56 9.67 10.57
N GLY A 64 -7.46 8.88 9.97
CA GLY A 64 -8.89 8.95 10.19
C GLY A 64 -9.18 8.01 11.35
N GLU A 65 -9.61 8.59 12.46
CA GLU A 65 -10.09 7.83 13.60
C GLU A 65 -11.11 6.80 13.10
N PHE A 66 -10.90 5.55 13.50
CA PHE A 66 -11.78 4.39 13.37
C PHE A 66 -13.25 4.78 13.20
N ALA A 67 -13.73 4.93 11.96
CA ALA A 67 -15.15 5.02 11.66
C ALA A 67 -15.66 3.58 11.59
N GLY A 68 -15.95 3.01 12.76
CA GLY A 68 -16.75 1.80 12.86
C GLY A 68 -18.15 2.13 12.38
N GLU A 69 -18.45 1.87 11.11
CA GLU A 69 -19.81 1.81 10.64
C GLU A 69 -20.34 0.39 10.84
N HIS A 70 -20.96 0.22 12.00
CA HIS A 70 -21.96 -0.80 12.24
C HIS A 70 -23.04 -0.60 11.18
N CYS A 71 -23.09 -1.50 10.20
CA CYS A 71 -24.21 -1.63 9.29
C CYS A 71 -25.43 -2.03 10.12
N SER A 72 -26.41 -1.14 10.23
CA SER A 72 -27.75 -1.42 10.73
C SER A 72 -28.80 -0.71 9.91
#